data_AF-A0A354GUN0-F1
#
_entry.id   AF-A0A354GUN0-F1
#
_cell.length_a   1.000
_cell.length_b   1.000
_cell.length_c   1.000
_cell.angle_alpha   90.00
_cell.angle_beta   90.00
_cell.angle_gamma   90.00
#
_symmetry.space_group_name_H-M   'P 1'
#
loop_
_entity.id
_entity.type
_entity.pdbx_description
1 polymer ?
#
loop_
_entity_poly.entity_id
_entity_poly.type
_entity_poly.pdbx_seq_one_letter_code
_entity_poly.pdbx_strand_id
1 'polypeptide(L)' 'MPDFEPVLMRRILKSASPSLDAYRADGGYQALQKAVAEMTPAQVTQTVKDSGLRGRG' A
#
# COMPACT_ATOMS: atom_id res chain seq x y z
N MET A 1 -23.10 1.42 2.28
CA MET A 1 -21.70 1.73 2.63
C MET A 1 -20.83 0.73 1.88
N PRO A 2 -19.69 1.14 1.30
CA PRO A 2 -18.78 0.16 0.70
C PRO A 2 -18.33 -0.84 1.77
N ASP A 3 -18.12 -2.09 1.37
CA ASP A 3 -17.61 -3.12 2.25
C ASP A 3 -16.22 -2.73 2.76
N PHE A 4 -15.97 -2.96 4.05
CA PHE A 4 -14.69 -2.64 4.67
C PHE A 4 -13.65 -3.72 4.36
N GLU A 5 -12.59 -3.36 3.64
CA GLU A 5 -11.41 -4.21 3.48
C GLU A 5 -10.27 -3.75 4.41
N PRO A 6 -9.74 -4.62 5.30
CA PRO A 6 -8.57 -4.27 6.08
C PRO A 6 -7.35 -4.16 5.16
N VAL A 7 -6.69 -2.99 5.13
CA VAL A 7 -5.47 -2.78 4.33
C VAL A 7 -4.21 -3.01 5.18
N LEU A 8 -4.03 -2.25 6.27
CA LEU A 8 -2.82 -2.32 7.10
C LEU A 8 -2.75 -3.61 7.92
N MET A 9 -3.84 -4.00 8.56
CA MET A 9 -3.90 -5.17 9.45
C MET A 9 -4.17 -6.48 8.72
N ARG A 10 -4.31 -6.47 7.39
CA ARG A 10 -4.64 -7.65 6.57
C ARG A 10 -3.71 -8.83 6.82
N ARG A 11 -2.40 -8.56 6.88
CA ARG A 11 -1.36 -9.59 7.06
C ARG A 11 -1.34 -10.13 8.49
N ILE A 12 -1.63 -9.28 9.47
CA ILE A 12 -1.75 -9.67 10.89
C ILE A 12 -2.94 -10.61 11.08
N LEU A 13 -4.10 -10.27 10.49
CA LEU A 13 -5.30 -11.12 10.54
C LEU A 13 -5.11 -12.48 9.86
N LYS A 14 -4.09 -12.62 9.01
CA LYS A 14 -3.71 -13.87 8.35
C LYS A 14 -2.56 -14.62 9.05
N SER A 15 -2.06 -14.11 10.19
CA SER A 15 -0.87 -14.63 10.86
C SER A 15 0.34 -14.80 9.91
N ALA A 16 0.48 -13.87 8.96
CA ALA A 16 1.53 -13.95 7.96
C ALA A 16 2.93 -13.80 8.59
N SER A 17 3.91 -14.50 8.02
CA SER A 17 5.31 -14.39 8.43
C SER A 17 5.84 -12.95 8.26
N PRO A 18 6.69 -12.47 9.19
CA PRO A 18 7.36 -11.18 9.08
C PRO A 18 8.51 -11.17 8.07
N SER A 19 8.80 -12.29 7.39
CA SER A 19 9.90 -12.34 6.40
C SER A 19 9.61 -11.48 5.15
N LEU A 20 10.67 -10.99 4.52
CA LEU A 20 10.56 -10.23 3.27
C LEU A 20 10.00 -11.08 2.13
N ASP A 21 10.32 -12.36 2.08
CA ASP A 21 9.80 -13.25 1.03
C ASP A 21 8.31 -13.48 1.18
N ALA A 22 7.81 -13.64 2.42
CA ALA A 22 6.37 -13.69 2.67
C ALA A 22 5.69 -12.35 2.31
N TYR A 23 6.34 -11.22 2.58
CA TYR A 23 5.79 -9.91 2.19
C TYR A 23 5.70 -9.75 0.67
N ARG A 24 6.75 -10.16 -0.07
CA ARG A 24 6.76 -10.14 -1.54
C ARG A 24 5.73 -11.10 -2.14
N ALA A 25 5.58 -12.30 -1.57
CA ALA A 25 4.58 -13.27 -1.99
C ALA A 25 3.14 -12.74 -1.83
N ASP A 26 2.90 -11.92 -0.81
CA ASP A 26 1.62 -11.22 -0.60
C ASP A 26 1.44 -9.97 -1.48
N GLY A 27 2.33 -9.73 -2.46
CA GLY A 27 2.29 -8.56 -3.34
C GLY A 27 3.01 -7.32 -2.80
N GLY A 28 3.81 -7.47 -1.74
CA GLY A 28 4.68 -6.41 -1.22
C GLY A 28 5.59 -5.83 -2.30
N TYR A 29 5.88 -4.53 -2.18
CA TYR A 29 6.65 -3.71 -3.14
C TYR A 29 6.08 -3.52 -4.55
N GLN A 30 5.01 -4.18 -4.97
CA GLN A 30 4.44 -3.98 -6.31
C GLN A 30 4.02 -2.52 -6.56
N ALA A 31 3.35 -1.89 -5.58
CA ALA A 31 2.97 -0.48 -5.66
C ALA A 31 4.20 0.45 -5.67
N LEU A 32 5.27 0.09 -4.96
CA LEU A 32 6.53 0.85 -4.97
C LEU A 32 7.18 0.79 -6.35
N GLN A 33 7.24 -0.41 -6.96
CA GLN A 33 7.80 -0.59 -8.29
C GLN A 33 7.07 0.29 -9.32
N LYS A 34 5.74 0.30 -9.31
CA LYS A 34 4.94 1.20 -10.15
C LYS A 34 5.27 2.67 -9.88
N ALA A 35 5.29 3.08 -8.61
CA ALA A 35 5.54 4.47 -8.24
C ALA A 35 6.93 4.97 -8.67
N VAL A 36 7.94 4.10 -8.68
CA VAL A 36 9.32 4.46 -9.06
C VAL A 36 9.57 4.33 -10.56
N ALA A 37 9.05 3.28 -11.19
CA ALA A 37 9.36 2.98 -12.59
C ALA A 37 8.42 3.69 -13.58
N GLU A 38 7.17 3.94 -13.18
CA GLU A 38 6.11 4.38 -14.11
C GLU A 38 5.53 5.76 -13.76
N MET A 39 5.78 6.27 -12.56
CA MET A 39 5.23 7.54 -12.09
C MET A 39 6.31 8.59 -11.88
N THR A 40 5.98 9.83 -12.24
CA THR A 40 6.75 11.00 -11.85
C THR A 40 6.45 11.39 -10.39
N PRO A 41 7.37 12.12 -9.72
CA PRO A 41 7.11 12.61 -8.36
C PRO A 41 5.82 13.43 -8.23
N ALA A 42 5.45 14.20 -9.27
CA ALA A 42 4.22 14.98 -9.30
C ALA A 42 2.97 14.10 -9.36
N GLN A 43 2.99 13.02 -10.15
CA GLN A 43 1.86 12.08 -10.23
C GLN A 43 1.65 11.33 -8.92
N VAL A 44 2.74 10.93 -8.24
CA VAL A 44 2.65 10.29 -6.90
C VAL A 44 2.01 11.27 -5.92
N THR A 45 2.47 12.53 -5.91
CA THR A 45 1.92 13.58 -5.05
C THR A 45 0.43 13.82 -5.32
N GLN A 46 0.03 13.87 -6.59
CA GLN A 46 -1.37 14.08 -6.96
C GLN A 46 -2.25 12.89 -6.54
N THR A 47 -1.76 11.66 -6.71
CA THR A 47 -2.47 10.45 -6.27
C THR A 47 -2.77 10.48 -4.76
N VAL A 48 -1.81 10.92 -3.95
CA VAL A 48 -2.02 11.07 -2.50
C VAL A 48 -3.04 12.17 -2.19
N LYS A 49 -2.99 13.31 -2.90
CA LYS A 49 -3.99 14.39 -2.75
C LYS A 49 -5.39 13.90 -3.08
N ASP A 50 -5.55 13.20 -4.19
CA ASP A 50 -6.84 12.70 -4.68
C ASP A 50 -7.43 11.64 -3.74
N SER A 51 -6.59 10.89 -3.01
CA SER A 51 -7.04 9.91 -2.03
C SER A 51 -7.71 10.53 -0.79
N GLY A 52 -7.58 11.84 -0.57
CA GLY A 52 -8.08 12.52 0.62
C GLY A 52 -7.36 12.12 1.91
N LEU A 53 -6.16 11.53 1.81
CA LEU A 53 -5.35 11.16 2.98
C LEU A 53 -5.05 12.41 3.82
N ARG A 54 -5.29 12.29 5.12
CA ARG A 54 -5.03 13.33 6.12
C ARG A 54 -3.99 12.83 7.12
N GLY A 55 -3.31 13.78 7.77
CA GLY A 55 -2.36 13.48 8.85
C GLY A 55 -2.97 12.55 9.90
N ARG A 56 -2.14 11.67 10.45
CA ARG A 56 -2.53 10.66 11.46
C ARG A 56 -1.79 10.81 12.79
N GLY A 57 -1.20 11.99 13.02
CA GLY A 57 -0.33 12.27 14.17
C GLY A 57 1.12 12.09 13.78
#